data_AF-G2G3I8-F1
#
_entry.id   AF-G2G3I8-F1
#
_cell.length_a   1.000
_cell.length_b   1.000
_cell.length_c   1.000
_cell.angle_alpha   90.00
_cell.angle_beta   90.00
_cell.angle_gamma   90.00
#
_symmetry.space_group_name_H-M   'P 1'
#
loop_
_entity.id
_entity.type
_entity.pdbx_description
1 polymer ?
#
loop_
_entity_poly.entity_id
_entity_poly.type
_entity_poly.pdbx_seq_one_letter_code
_entity_poly.pdbx_strand_id
1 'polypeptide(L)'
;MSSKAHGPFGRVVRVGDATDEAYRALLPNPRLRSGLADFLCFLVPLAIQEQSRMSAGRIDALREELIDMIAEHGDDLQFGGTHQKSARVALAKALAVLATAEGGVTILGVHACTAEHEGCPGSTRPAAGMDAAQAR
;
A
#
# COMPACT_ATOMS: atom_id res chain seq x y z
N MET A 1 -19.98 -8.23 13.11
CA MET A 1 -20.40 -6.81 13.15
C MET A 1 -20.13 -6.24 11.76
N SER A 2 -21.06 -5.54 11.12
CA SER A 2 -20.83 -5.01 9.77
C SER A 2 -19.89 -3.80 9.87
N SER A 3 -18.64 -3.94 9.44
CA SER A 3 -17.72 -2.81 9.35
C SER A 3 -18.20 -1.83 8.28
N LYS A 4 -18.05 -0.53 8.55
CA LYS A 4 -18.44 0.53 7.63
C LYS A 4 -17.33 0.78 6.61
N ALA A 5 -17.65 0.89 5.33
CA ALA A 5 -16.66 1.15 4.28
C ALA A 5 -16.03 2.56 4.40
N HIS A 6 -14.73 2.70 4.11
CA HIS A 6 -13.98 3.97 4.15
C HIS A 6 -14.23 4.90 2.95
N GLY A 7 -15.04 4.48 1.98
CA GLY A 7 -15.28 5.18 0.71
C GLY A 7 -14.57 4.51 -0.47
N PRO A 8 -14.65 5.08 -1.70
CA PRO A 8 -14.23 4.42 -2.93
C PRO A 8 -12.71 4.21 -3.05
N PHE A 9 -11.93 4.90 -2.21
CA PHE A 9 -10.46 4.88 -2.23
C PHE A 9 -9.88 4.09 -1.05
N GLY A 10 -10.73 3.52 -0.19
CA GLY A 10 -10.30 2.96 1.09
C GLY A 10 -9.64 4.02 1.98
N ARG A 11 -8.92 3.53 3.00
CA ARG A 11 -8.04 4.33 3.85
C ARG A 11 -6.63 3.80 3.67
N VAL A 12 -5.75 4.66 3.14
CA VAL A 12 -4.34 4.36 2.94
C VAL A 12 -3.52 5.42 3.66
N VAL A 13 -2.68 5.00 4.59
CA VAL A 13 -1.88 5.91 5.43
C VAL A 13 -0.45 5.42 5.54
N ARG A 14 0.47 6.33 5.83
CA ARG A 14 1.83 5.96 6.22
C ARG A 14 1.82 5.39 7.62
N VAL A 15 2.68 4.40 7.84
CA VAL A 15 2.98 3.85 9.16
C VAL A 15 4.50 3.85 9.37
N GLY A 16 4.90 3.97 10.63
CA GLY A 16 6.29 4.06 11.06
C GLY A 16 6.63 3.04 12.14
N ASP A 17 6.02 1.86 12.08
CA ASP A 17 6.23 0.83 13.10
C ASP A 17 7.65 0.26 12.98
N ALA A 18 8.27 -0.08 14.12
CA ALA A 18 9.67 -0.52 14.19
C ALA A 18 9.98 -1.73 13.28
N THR A 19 9.01 -2.61 13.07
CA THR A 19 9.07 -3.74 12.13
C THR A 19 9.17 -3.28 10.68
N ASP A 20 8.40 -2.26 10.29
CA ASP A 20 8.43 -1.68 8.95
C ASP A 20 9.73 -0.90 8.69
N GLU A 21 10.27 -0.23 9.71
CA GLU A 21 11.60 0.40 9.66
C GLU A 21 12.68 -0.63 9.32
N ALA A 22 12.64 -1.80 9.97
CA ALA A 22 13.58 -2.89 9.73
C ALA A 22 13.46 -3.45 8.30
N TYR A 23 12.24 -3.70 7.80
CA TYR A 23 12.05 -4.15 6.43
C TYR A 23 12.50 -3.11 5.39
N ARG A 24 12.25 -1.83 5.63
CA ARG A 24 12.70 -0.76 4.73
C ARG A 24 14.22 -0.63 4.74
N ALA A 25 14.88 -0.86 5.87
CA ALA A 25 16.34 -0.87 5.95
C ALA A 25 16.97 -1.97 5.07
N LEU A 26 16.27 -3.09 4.86
CA LEU A 26 16.71 -4.17 3.98
C LEU A 26 16.59 -3.83 2.48
N LEU A 27 15.80 -2.82 2.10
CA LEU A 27 15.67 -2.43 0.69
C LEU A 27 17.01 -1.87 0.19
N PRO A 28 17.64 -2.48 -0.84
CA PRO A 28 19.01 -2.17 -1.22
C PRO A 28 19.13 -0.81 -1.92
N ASN A 29 18.06 -0.33 -2.55
CA ASN A 29 18.04 0.92 -3.28
C ASN A 29 17.56 2.10 -2.38
N PRO A 30 18.41 3.11 -2.10
CA PRO A 30 18.04 4.23 -1.24
C PRO A 30 16.86 5.07 -1.76
N ARG A 31 16.72 5.21 -3.09
CA ARG A 31 15.59 5.93 -3.71
C ARG A 31 14.28 5.17 -3.54
N LEU A 32 14.35 3.84 -3.63
CA LEU A 32 13.19 3.00 -3.34
C LEU A 32 12.83 3.13 -1.85
N ARG A 33 13.81 3.03 -0.95
CA ARG A 33 13.60 3.11 0.50
C ARG A 33 12.86 4.39 0.93
N SER A 34 13.27 5.55 0.39
CA SER A 34 12.64 6.83 0.72
C SER A 34 11.30 7.05 0.02
N GLY A 35 11.17 6.65 -1.25
CA GLY A 35 10.00 6.98 -2.07
C GLY A 35 8.87 5.94 -2.07
N LEU A 36 9.13 4.69 -1.67
CA LEU A 36 8.17 3.59 -1.86
C LEU A 36 6.84 3.83 -1.12
N ALA A 37 6.86 4.23 0.15
CA ALA A 37 5.60 4.47 0.85
C ALA A 37 4.82 5.67 0.29
N ASP A 38 5.49 6.72 -0.24
CA ASP A 38 4.76 7.81 -0.91
C ASP A 38 4.09 7.32 -2.19
N PHE A 39 4.83 6.55 -2.98
CA PHE A 39 4.33 5.92 -4.18
C PHE A 39 3.14 5.01 -3.90
N LEU A 40 3.21 4.19 -2.85
CA LEU A 40 2.13 3.30 -2.44
C LEU A 40 0.93 4.07 -1.88
N CYS A 41 1.14 5.09 -1.04
CA CYS A 41 0.06 5.96 -0.56
C CYS A 41 -0.67 6.67 -1.70
N PHE A 42 -0.01 6.92 -2.83
CA PHE A 42 -0.63 7.51 -4.01
C PHE A 42 -1.35 6.48 -4.89
N LEU A 43 -0.71 5.33 -5.21
CA LEU A 43 -1.28 4.37 -6.16
C LEU A 43 -2.27 3.36 -5.56
N VAL A 44 -2.09 2.94 -4.30
CA VAL A 44 -2.99 1.96 -3.69
C VAL A 44 -4.45 2.45 -3.67
N PRO A 45 -4.77 3.72 -3.31
CA PRO A 45 -6.13 4.23 -3.39
C PRO A 45 -6.75 4.14 -4.79
N LEU A 46 -5.97 4.45 -5.83
CA LEU A 46 -6.41 4.35 -7.22
C LEU A 46 -6.67 2.89 -7.61
N ALA A 47 -5.78 1.99 -7.24
CA ALA A 47 -5.95 0.56 -7.50
C ALA A 47 -7.16 -0.03 -6.75
N ILE A 48 -7.44 0.40 -5.51
CA ILE A 48 -8.67 0.02 -4.78
C ILE A 48 -9.91 0.44 -5.58
N GLN A 49 -9.92 1.70 -6.07
CA GLN A 49 -11.04 2.23 -6.84
C GLN A 49 -11.23 1.47 -8.16
N GLU A 50 -10.16 1.18 -8.88
CA GLU A 50 -10.20 0.39 -10.13
C GLU A 50 -10.75 -1.02 -9.87
N GLN A 51 -10.25 -1.68 -8.84
CA GLN A 51 -10.61 -3.05 -8.48
C GLN A 51 -12.05 -3.16 -7.93
N SER A 52 -12.57 -2.12 -7.27
CA SER A 52 -13.94 -2.10 -6.74
C SER A 52 -15.03 -2.29 -7.81
N ARG A 53 -14.68 -2.10 -9.09
CA ARG A 53 -15.57 -2.24 -10.24
C ARG A 53 -15.43 -3.59 -10.95
N MET A 54 -14.49 -4.42 -10.51
CA MET A 54 -14.23 -5.72 -11.11
C MET A 54 -15.13 -6.80 -10.50
N SER A 55 -15.41 -7.84 -11.28
CA SER A 55 -16.05 -9.05 -10.75
C SER A 55 -15.06 -9.85 -9.90
N ALA A 56 -15.58 -10.69 -9.00
CA ALA A 56 -14.76 -11.58 -8.19
C ALA A 56 -13.82 -12.45 -9.06
N GLY A 57 -14.35 -13.06 -10.12
CA GLY A 57 -13.53 -13.87 -11.04
C GLY A 57 -12.43 -13.06 -11.76
N ARG A 58 -12.62 -11.75 -11.99
CA ARG A 58 -11.55 -10.90 -12.53
C ARG A 58 -10.51 -10.55 -11.47
N ILE A 59 -10.92 -10.36 -10.21
CA ILE A 59 -9.99 -10.16 -9.09
C ILE A 59 -9.12 -11.40 -8.88
N ASP A 60 -9.67 -12.60 -9.00
CA ASP A 60 -8.89 -13.85 -8.90
C ASP A 60 -7.88 -13.98 -10.03
N ALA A 61 -8.29 -13.74 -11.28
CA ALA A 61 -7.35 -13.73 -12.40
C ALA A 61 -6.26 -12.65 -12.25
N LEU A 62 -6.63 -11.46 -11.78
CA LEU A 62 -5.67 -10.39 -11.50
C LEU A 62 -4.69 -10.80 -10.40
N ARG A 63 -5.13 -11.51 -9.35
CA ARG A 63 -4.25 -11.98 -8.28
C ARG A 63 -3.13 -12.85 -8.82
N GLU A 64 -3.45 -13.82 -9.69
CA GLU A 64 -2.45 -14.69 -10.32
C GLU A 64 -1.47 -13.87 -11.17
N GLU A 65 -1.97 -12.98 -12.05
CA GLU A 65 -1.14 -12.08 -12.87
C GLU A 65 -0.17 -11.23 -12.03
N LEU A 66 -0.62 -10.76 -10.86
CA LEU A 66 0.18 -9.95 -9.96
C LEU A 66 1.24 -10.78 -9.23
N ILE A 67 0.91 -12.01 -8.82
CA ILE A 67 1.86 -12.93 -8.18
C ILE A 67 2.99 -13.25 -9.16
N ASP A 68 2.67 -13.61 -10.41
CA ASP A 68 3.66 -13.91 -11.43
C ASP A 68 4.59 -12.71 -11.68
N MET A 69 4.01 -11.53 -11.89
CA MET A 69 4.78 -10.29 -12.13
C MET A 69 5.72 -9.95 -10.96
N ILE A 70 5.30 -10.17 -9.71
CA ILE A 70 6.14 -9.89 -8.54
C ILE A 70 7.20 -10.99 -8.34
N ALA A 71 6.85 -12.25 -8.58
CA ALA A 71 7.77 -13.37 -8.44
C ALA A 71 8.87 -13.35 -9.50
N GLU A 72 8.53 -13.05 -10.75
CA GLU A 72 9.48 -12.99 -11.88
C GLU A 72 10.38 -11.75 -11.87
N HIS A 73 9.92 -10.63 -11.27
CA HIS A 73 10.60 -9.33 -11.32
C HIS A 73 10.83 -8.69 -9.93
N GLY A 74 10.91 -9.53 -8.89
CA GLY A 74 11.14 -9.07 -7.52
C GLY A 74 12.54 -8.44 -7.32
N ASP A 75 13.51 -8.81 -8.15
CA ASP A 75 14.82 -8.19 -8.22
C ASP A 75 14.75 -6.79 -8.86
N ASP A 76 14.04 -6.64 -9.99
CA ASP A 76 13.79 -5.35 -10.63
C ASP A 76 13.06 -4.37 -9.71
N LEU A 77 12.16 -4.88 -8.86
CA LEU A 77 11.51 -4.10 -7.81
C LEU A 77 12.52 -3.52 -6.82
N GLN A 78 13.45 -4.36 -6.33
CA GLN A 78 14.39 -4.04 -5.25
C GLN A 78 15.62 -3.26 -5.73
N PHE A 79 16.25 -3.72 -6.80
CA PHE A 79 17.52 -3.22 -7.33
C PHE A 79 17.31 -2.24 -8.50
N GLY A 80 16.16 -2.32 -9.17
CA GLY A 80 15.91 -1.62 -10.42
C GLY A 80 16.27 -2.47 -11.63
N GLY A 81 15.69 -2.11 -12.77
CA GLY A 81 15.83 -2.88 -14.01
C GLY A 81 14.69 -2.56 -14.98
N THR A 82 14.61 -3.33 -16.05
CA THR A 82 13.70 -3.08 -17.18
C THR A 82 12.23 -3.11 -16.73
N HIS A 83 11.86 -4.03 -15.85
CA HIS A 83 10.49 -4.26 -15.39
C HIS A 83 10.16 -3.55 -14.07
N GLN A 84 11.07 -2.71 -13.54
CA GLN A 84 10.87 -2.03 -12.25
C GLN A 84 9.53 -1.29 -12.16
N LYS A 85 9.12 -0.61 -13.24
CA LYS A 85 7.84 0.13 -13.26
C LYS A 85 6.65 -0.83 -13.15
N SER A 86 6.65 -1.90 -13.93
CA SER A 86 5.61 -2.92 -13.94
C SER A 86 5.52 -3.63 -12.58
N ALA A 87 6.66 -4.02 -12.01
CA ALA A 87 6.74 -4.67 -10.70
C ALA A 87 6.19 -3.76 -9.57
N ARG A 88 6.49 -2.46 -9.60
CA ARG A 88 5.95 -1.49 -8.61
C ARG A 88 4.45 -1.30 -8.74
N VAL A 89 3.93 -1.20 -9.97
CA VAL A 89 2.49 -1.10 -10.20
C VAL A 89 1.80 -2.39 -9.75
N ALA A 90 2.40 -3.55 -10.02
CA ALA A 90 1.89 -4.83 -9.57
C ALA A 90 1.83 -4.92 -8.03
N LEU A 91 2.88 -4.48 -7.35
CA LEU A 91 2.89 -4.38 -5.89
C LEU A 91 1.74 -3.52 -5.36
N ALA A 92 1.53 -2.32 -5.92
CA ALA A 92 0.44 -1.44 -5.49
C ALA A 92 -0.94 -2.09 -5.71
N LYS A 93 -1.15 -2.78 -6.85
CA LYS A 93 -2.39 -3.50 -7.13
C LYS A 93 -2.58 -4.71 -6.20
N ALA A 94 -1.51 -5.43 -5.86
CA ALA A 94 -1.57 -6.53 -4.92
C ALA A 94 -1.95 -6.05 -3.52
N LEU A 95 -1.41 -4.91 -3.07
CA LEU A 95 -1.82 -4.29 -1.81
C LEU A 95 -3.28 -3.83 -1.82
N ALA A 96 -3.80 -3.34 -2.96
CA ALA A 96 -5.22 -3.01 -3.08
C ALA A 96 -6.13 -4.25 -2.95
N VAL A 97 -5.71 -5.40 -3.50
CA VAL A 97 -6.43 -6.68 -3.28
C VAL A 97 -6.39 -7.05 -1.80
N LEU A 98 -5.22 -6.95 -1.15
CA LEU A 98 -5.06 -7.27 0.27
C LEU A 98 -5.79 -6.30 1.20
N ALA A 99 -5.99 -5.04 0.80
CA ALA A 99 -6.74 -4.06 1.58
C ALA A 99 -8.21 -4.45 1.82
N THR A 100 -8.74 -5.43 1.06
CA THR A 100 -10.09 -5.99 1.24
C THR A 100 -10.18 -7.05 2.34
N ALA A 101 -9.04 -7.56 2.82
CA ALA A 101 -8.99 -8.50 3.94
C ALA A 101 -9.50 -7.84 5.23
N GLU A 102 -10.01 -8.67 6.16
CA GLU A 102 -10.35 -8.20 7.50
C GLU A 102 -9.11 -7.61 8.18
N GLY A 103 -9.20 -6.37 8.66
CA GLY A 103 -8.07 -5.64 9.24
C GLY A 103 -7.12 -4.98 8.23
N GLY A 104 -7.32 -5.18 6.92
CA GLY A 104 -6.49 -4.60 5.86
C GLY A 104 -5.08 -5.21 5.80
N VAL A 105 -4.14 -4.43 5.26
CA VAL A 105 -2.73 -4.80 5.11
C VAL A 105 -1.81 -3.70 5.62
N THR A 106 -0.78 -4.07 6.37
CA THR A 106 0.27 -3.16 6.86
C THR A 106 1.63 -3.70 6.47
N ILE A 107 2.31 -3.05 5.53
CA ILE A 107 3.63 -3.46 5.06
C ILE A 107 4.32 -2.30 4.31
N LEU A 108 5.65 -2.32 4.25
CA LEU A 108 6.45 -1.38 3.44
C LEU A 108 6.21 0.09 3.80
N GLY A 109 5.84 0.35 5.05
CA GLY A 109 5.57 1.69 5.56
C GLY A 109 4.20 2.25 5.22
N VAL A 110 3.27 1.40 4.76
CA VAL A 110 1.88 1.79 4.49
C VAL A 110 0.91 0.82 5.15
N HIS A 111 -0.20 1.37 5.63
CA HIS A 111 -1.39 0.61 5.96
C HIS A 111 -2.48 0.93 4.94
N ALA A 112 -3.20 -0.09 4.46
CA ALA A 112 -4.33 0.04 3.56
C ALA A 112 -5.50 -0.86 4.00
N CYS A 113 -6.70 -0.29 4.09
CA CYS A 113 -7.94 -1.03 4.39
C CYS A 113 -9.14 -0.42 3.67
N THR A 114 -10.12 -1.24 3.30
CA THR A 114 -11.36 -0.77 2.63
C THR A 114 -12.52 -0.52 3.59
N ALA A 115 -12.47 -1.06 4.81
CA ALA A 115 -13.51 -0.93 5.83
C ALA A 115 -12.92 -0.62 7.21
N GLU A 116 -13.71 0.08 8.03
CA GLU A 116 -13.39 0.42 9.41
C GLU A 116 -13.13 -0.85 10.23
N HIS A 117 -12.03 -0.88 10.97
CA HIS A 117 -11.68 -1.99 11.85
C HIS A 117 -11.00 -1.49 13.13
N GLU A 118 -11.06 -2.30 14.18
CA GLU A 118 -10.37 -2.03 15.43
C GLU A 118 -8.85 -1.96 15.19
N GLY A 119 -8.18 -1.04 15.87
CA GLY A 119 -6.74 -0.87 15.76
C GLY A 119 -6.24 -0.32 14.42
N CYS A 120 -7.11 0.20 13.54
CA CYS A 120 -6.67 0.79 12.27
C CYS A 120 -5.65 1.92 12.51
N PRO A 121 -4.43 1.83 11.94
CA PRO A 121 -3.42 2.88 12.05
C PRO A 121 -3.93 4.23 11.56
N GLY A 122 -4.79 4.23 10.54
CA GLY A 122 -5.40 5.43 10.00
C GLY A 122 -6.50 6.04 10.88
N SER A 123 -6.96 5.38 11.94
CA SER A 123 -7.93 5.93 12.89
C SER A 123 -7.28 6.86 13.93
N THR A 124 -5.94 6.84 14.05
CA THR A 124 -5.22 7.82 14.84
C THR A 124 -5.40 9.19 14.18
N ARG A 125 -6.10 10.09 14.85
CA ARG A 125 -6.13 11.51 14.44
C ARG A 125 -4.68 11.99 14.50
N PRO A 126 -4.12 12.63 13.45
CA PRO A 126 -2.87 13.36 13.65
C PRO A 126 -3.13 14.30 14.83
N ALA A 127 -2.28 14.23 15.85
CA ALA A 127 -2.36 15.15 16.97
C ALA A 127 -2.48 16.56 16.38
N ALA A 128 -3.53 17.28 16.74
CA ALA A 128 -3.66 18.69 16.37
C ALA A 128 -2.45 19.41 16.96
N GLY A 129 -1.43 19.65 16.14
CA GLY A 129 -0.13 20.08 16.65
C GLY A 129 1.02 19.97 15.65
N MET A 130 0.80 20.30 14.38
CA MET A 130 1.87 20.85 13.55
C MET A 130 1.58 22.34 13.39
N ASP A 131 2.09 23.08 14.37
CA ASP A 131 2.11 24.53 14.39
C ASP A 131 2.76 25.05 13.10
N ALA A 132 2.19 26.13 12.58
CA ALA A 132 2.62 26.86 11.40
C ALA A 132 3.95 27.62 11.62
N ALA A 133 4.98 26.93 12.11
CA ALA A 133 6.27 27.52 12.47
C ALA A 133 7.43 26.74 11.84
N GLN A 134 7.52 26.75 10.51
CA GLN A 134 8.78 26.49 9.80
C GLN A 134 8.79 27.11 8.39
N ALA A 135 8.22 28.30 8.27
CA ALA A 135 8.50 29.20 7.15
C ALA A 135 9.36 30.37 7.66
N ARG A 136 10.67 30.15 7.76
CA ARG A 136 11.73 31.18 7.64
C ARG A 136 13.02 30.50 7.20
#